data_AF-A0A6A8FHT7-F1
#
_entry.id   AF-A0A6A8FHT7-F1
#
_cell.length_a   1.000
_cell.length_b   1.000
_cell.length_c   1.000
_cell.angle_alpha   90.00
_cell.angle_beta   90.00
_cell.angle_gamma   90.00
#
_symmetry.space_group_name_H-M   'P 1'
#
loop_
_entity.id
_entity.type
_entity.pdbx_description
1 polymer ?
#
loop_
_entity_poly.entity_id
_entity_poly.type
_entity_poly.pdbx_seq_one_letter_code
_entity_poly.pdbx_strand_id
1 'polypeptide(L)' 'MKAVILAGGLGTRLQPYTFFIPKPMLPLGNKPLLEHIIE' A
#
# COMPACT_ATOMS: atom_id res chain seq x y z
N MET A 1 -15.52 8.20 -14.20
CA MET A 1 -14.42 9.14 -13.89
C MET A 1 -13.12 8.35 -13.87
N LYS A 2 -11.97 8.92 -14.27
CA LYS A 2 -10.67 8.23 -14.25
C LYS A 2 -9.79 8.80 -13.15
N ALA A 3 -9.01 7.95 -12.46
CA ALA A 3 -8.09 8.32 -11.40
C ALA A 3 -6.78 7.51 -11.51
N VAL A 4 -5.73 8.00 -10.86
CA VAL A 4 -4.40 7.35 -10.81
C VAL A 4 -3.92 7.30 -9.35
N ILE A 5 -3.45 6.14 -8.89
CA ILE A 5 -2.88 5.94 -7.57
C ILE A 5 -1.36 5.84 -7.68
N LEU A 6 -0.64 6.73 -6.98
CA LEU A 6 0.82 6.72 -6.97
C LEU A 6 1.34 5.70 -5.95
N ALA A 7 1.80 4.55 -6.45
CA ALA A 7 2.23 3.40 -5.64
C ALA A 7 3.73 3.04 -5.75
N GLY A 8 4.55 3.87 -6.41
CA GLY A 8 5.95 3.57 -6.75
C GLY A 8 7.04 4.02 -5.75
N GLY A 9 6.72 4.23 -4.48
CA GLY A 9 7.70 4.67 -3.48
C GLY A 9 8.58 3.53 -2.93
N LEU A 10 9.83 3.83 -2.54
CA LEU A 10 10.81 2.84 -2.02
C LEU A 10 10.42 2.15 -0.70
N GLY A 11 9.41 2.65 0.02
CA GLY A 11 8.89 1.98 1.23
C GLY A 11 9.83 1.92 2.44
N THR A 12 10.95 2.65 2.44
CA THR A 12 12.01 2.53 3.46
C THR A 12 11.56 2.79 4.90
N ARG A 13 10.59 3.68 5.11
CA ARG A 13 10.08 4.02 6.45
C ARG A 13 9.25 2.93 7.13
N LEU A 14 8.76 1.96 6.36
CA LEU A 14 7.94 0.84 6.86
C LEU A 14 8.68 -0.49 6.80
N GLN A 15 9.99 -0.46 6.64
CA GLN A 15 10.83 -1.63 6.82
C GLN A 15 10.76 -2.09 8.29
N PRO A 16 10.82 -3.40 8.57
CA PRO A 16 11.15 -4.48 7.64
C PRO A 16 9.97 -4.99 6.81
N TYR A 17 8.74 -4.55 7.07
CA TYR A 17 7.55 -5.09 6.39
C TYR A 17 7.59 -4.92 4.87
N THR A 18 8.12 -3.79 4.41
CA THR A 18 8.25 -3.47 2.98
C THR A 18 9.36 -4.22 2.25
N PHE A 19 10.15 -5.06 2.93
CA PHE A 19 11.05 -6.00 2.26
C PHE A 19 10.29 -7.14 1.56
N PHE A 20 9.12 -7.51 2.08
CA PHE A 20 8.37 -8.67 1.62
C PHE A 20 7.06 -8.28 0.93
N ILE A 21 6.46 -7.16 1.32
CA ILE A 21 5.14 -6.72 0.83
C ILE A 21 5.18 -5.22 0.49
N PRO A 22 4.80 -4.79 -0.72
CA PRO A 22 4.72 -3.37 -1.05
C PRO A 22 3.80 -2.61 -0.08
N LYS A 23 4.13 -1.35 0.24
CA LYS A 23 3.32 -0.53 1.17
C LYS A 23 1.82 -0.58 0.87
N PRO A 24 1.33 -0.42 -0.39
CA PRO A 24 -0.11 -0.46 -0.67
C PRO A 24 -0.79 -1.79 -0.31
N MET A 25 -0.05 -2.89 -0.26
CA MET A 25 -0.58 -4.22 0.05
C MET A 25 -0.44 -4.59 1.52
N LEU A 26 0.15 -3.73 2.36
CA LEU A 26 0.21 -3.99 3.80
C LEU A 26 -1.21 -4.03 4.40
N PRO A 27 -1.49 -4.98 5.30
CA PRO A 27 -2.80 -5.10 5.91
C PRO A 27 -3.08 -3.93 6.87
N LEU A 28 -4.28 -3.38 6.77
CA LEU A 28 -4.89 -2.48 7.73
C LEU A 28 -6.23 -3.09 8.15
N GLY A 29 -6.24 -3.73 9.32
CA GLY A 29 -7.33 -4.61 9.74
C GLY A 29 -7.42 -5.83 8.82
N ASN A 30 -8.61 -6.10 8.29
CA ASN A 30 -8.88 -7.26 7.44
C ASN A 30 -8.66 -7.00 5.93
N LYS A 31 -8.17 -5.81 5.56
CA LYS A 31 -8.05 -5.36 4.16
C LYS A 31 -6.68 -4.70 3.90
N PRO A 32 -6.10 -4.82 2.70
CA PRO A 32 -4.88 -4.09 2.35
C PRO A 32 -5.13 -2.58 2.26
N LEU A 33 -4.10 -1.77 2.55
CA LEU A 33 -4.15 -0.31 2.47
C LEU A 33 -4.73 0.21 1.14
N LEU A 34 -4.43 -0.45 0.02
CA LEU A 34 -4.92 -0.08 -1.30
C LEU A 34 -6.45 -0.19 -1.42
N GLU A 35 -7.07 -1.17 -0.75
CA GLU A 35 -8.52 -1.35 -0.80
C GLU A 35 -9.24 -0.18 -0.12
N HIS A 36 -8.72 0.28 1.02
CA HIS A 36 -9.22 1.49 1.70
C HIS A 36 -9.09 2.79 0.88
N ILE A 37 -8.29 2.80 -0.20
CA ILE A 37 -8.16 3.96 -1.10
C ILE A 37 -9.15 3.86 -2.28
N ILE A 38 -9.58 2.65 -2.63
CA ILE A 38 -10.45 2.37 -3.78
C ILE A 38 -11.94 2.36 -3.36
N GLU A 39 -12.25 1.85 -2.17
CA GLU A 39 -13.59 1.90 -1.57
C GLU A 39 -13.96 3.28 -1.05
#